data_AF-A0A1Y1WIQ7-F1
#
_entry.id   AF-A0A1Y1WIQ7-F1
#
_cell.length_a   1.000
_cell.length_b   1.000
_cell.length_c   1.000
_cell.angle_alpha   90.00
_cell.angle_beta   90.00
_cell.angle_gamma   90.00
#
_symmetry.space_group_name_H-M   'P 1'
#
loop_
_entity.id
_entity.type
_entity.pdbx_description
1 polymer ?
#
loop_
_entity_poly.entity_id
_entity_poly.type
_entity_poly.pdbx_seq_one_letter_code
_entity_poly.pdbx_strand_id
1 'polypeptide(L)'
;MKFFILLFILIVLTSSYANSTIFPTILRRDDSEELAEECIKEIENSEYYNKCMPIMTISNYKKACSDIESEKCKTFYNDPLKYFTVCNKFPEFNEIFQPLIFNDVIQGFKSKCLTDEKGDLCPYSLLLLTDTNGEYDGAYEAISDTCKSKKCTDTLIEIFKQVNIDQYAAYENLSFTTGSYSYKDLNAIKKLISVLEDDKCKSEHVTSNANYIKINDILLITLTLLMFLFIN
;
A
#
# COMPACT_ATOMS: atom_id res chain seq x y z
N MET A 1 -4.82 21.53 -6.97
CA MET A 1 -5.37 20.39 -6.21
C MET A 1 -4.61 19.11 -6.54
N LYS A 2 -4.51 18.72 -7.83
CA LYS A 2 -3.72 17.58 -8.33
C LYS A 2 -2.25 17.55 -7.85
N PHE A 3 -1.54 18.67 -7.94
CA PHE A 3 -0.12 18.78 -7.56
C PHE A 3 0.19 18.44 -6.09
N PHE A 4 -0.76 18.66 -5.16
CA PHE A 4 -0.52 18.47 -3.72
C PHE A 4 -0.92 17.07 -3.21
N ILE A 5 -1.75 16.36 -3.98
CA ILE A 5 -2.08 14.94 -3.75
C ILE A 5 -0.92 14.06 -4.24
N LEU A 6 -0.32 14.43 -5.38
CA LEU A 6 0.91 13.83 -5.92
C LEU A 6 2.08 13.90 -4.94
N LEU A 7 2.33 15.06 -4.32
CA LEU A 7 3.42 15.26 -3.36
C LEU A 7 3.30 14.34 -2.12
N PHE A 8 2.07 14.06 -1.67
CA PHE A 8 1.82 13.24 -0.49
C PHE A 8 1.93 11.73 -0.79
N ILE A 9 1.44 11.31 -1.94
CA ILE A 9 1.58 9.92 -2.41
C ILE A 9 3.06 9.58 -2.63
N LEU A 10 3.86 10.55 -3.09
CA LEU A 10 5.32 10.46 -3.14
C LEU A 10 5.95 10.14 -1.77
N ILE A 11 5.44 10.71 -0.66
CA ILE A 11 6.01 10.53 0.69
C ILE A 11 5.69 9.14 1.27
N VAL A 12 4.45 8.68 1.13
CA VAL A 12 4.03 7.34 1.62
C VAL A 12 4.68 6.21 0.81
N LEU A 13 5.21 6.51 -0.38
CA LEU A 13 5.66 5.49 -1.31
C LEU A 13 7.16 5.50 -1.57
N THR A 14 7.86 6.60 -1.29
CA THR A 14 9.32 6.55 -1.07
C THR A 14 9.67 5.63 0.09
N SER A 15 8.85 5.55 1.15
CA SER A 15 9.05 4.55 2.23
C SER A 15 8.86 3.09 1.75
N SER A 16 8.06 2.87 0.69
CA SER A 16 7.84 1.56 0.07
C SER A 16 8.94 1.14 -0.92
N TYR A 17 9.54 2.08 -1.66
CA TYR A 17 10.67 1.82 -2.56
C TYR A 17 12.01 1.79 -1.82
N ALA A 18 12.05 2.36 -0.60
CA ALA A 18 13.24 2.45 0.23
C ALA A 18 13.86 1.11 0.59
N ASN A 19 13.09 0.02 0.66
CA ASN A 19 13.62 -1.22 1.23
C ASN A 19 14.72 -1.88 0.38
N SER A 20 14.66 -1.91 -0.96
CA SER A 20 15.62 -2.74 -1.73
C SER A 20 16.90 -2.02 -2.17
N THR A 21 16.88 -0.71 -2.38
CA THR A 21 18.03 0.05 -2.90
C THR A 21 18.61 1.06 -1.90
N ILE A 22 17.80 1.55 -0.95
CA ILE A 22 18.24 2.60 -0.03
C ILE A 22 19.09 2.01 1.11
N PHE A 23 18.76 0.83 1.65
CA PHE A 23 19.56 0.21 2.71
C PHE A 23 21.03 0.00 2.33
N PRO A 24 21.37 -0.66 1.20
CA PRO A 24 22.76 -0.80 0.79
C PRO A 24 23.45 0.55 0.55
N THR A 25 22.69 1.56 0.11
CA THR A 25 23.21 2.91 -0.16
C THR A 25 23.46 3.70 1.12
N ILE A 26 22.59 3.58 2.13
CA ILE A 26 22.77 4.19 3.46
C ILE A 26 23.95 3.52 4.18
N LEU A 27 23.99 2.19 4.22
CA LEU A 27 25.03 1.43 4.92
C LEU A 27 26.42 1.67 4.33
N ARG A 28 26.54 1.91 3.02
CA ARG A 28 27.79 2.21 2.33
C ARG A 28 28.36 3.62 2.60
N ARG A 29 27.65 4.48 3.33
CA ARG A 29 28.15 5.81 3.72
C ARG A 29 29.03 5.79 4.97
N ASP A 30 29.04 4.68 5.71
CA ASP A 30 29.85 4.50 6.90
C ASP A 30 31.30 4.11 6.54
N ASP A 31 32.27 4.54 7.33
CA ASP A 31 33.72 4.32 7.13
C ASP A 31 34.12 2.84 7.33
N SER A 32 33.20 1.98 7.79
CA SER A 32 33.41 0.54 7.98
C SER A 32 32.82 -0.28 6.82
N GLU A 33 33.50 -0.25 5.67
CA GLU A 33 33.09 -0.96 4.45
C GLU A 33 32.85 -2.47 4.69
N GLU A 34 33.69 -3.11 5.51
CA GLU A 34 33.56 -4.54 5.85
C GLU A 34 32.29 -4.85 6.64
N LEU A 35 31.98 -4.06 7.68
CA LEU A 35 30.78 -4.26 8.49
C LEU A 35 29.51 -3.98 7.67
N ALA A 36 29.56 -2.99 6.77
CA ALA A 36 28.45 -2.67 5.88
C ALA A 36 28.16 -3.82 4.90
N GLU A 37 29.20 -4.44 4.34
CA GLU A 37 29.05 -5.64 3.50
C GLU A 37 28.46 -6.82 4.27
N GLU A 38 28.90 -7.05 5.52
CA GLU A 38 28.35 -8.12 6.36
C GLU A 38 26.85 -7.90 6.63
N CYS A 39 26.44 -6.67 6.94
CA CYS A 39 25.04 -6.33 7.14
C CYS A 39 24.22 -6.54 5.85
N ILE A 40 24.72 -6.10 4.69
CA ILE A 40 24.04 -6.33 3.41
C ILE A 40 23.82 -7.83 3.17
N LYS A 41 24.86 -8.66 3.42
CA LYS A 41 24.74 -10.13 3.31
C LYS A 41 23.75 -10.70 4.32
N GLU A 42 23.68 -10.16 5.55
CA GLU A 42 22.69 -10.58 6.55
C GLU A 42 21.26 -10.31 6.06
N ILE A 43 21.01 -9.13 5.50
CA ILE A 43 19.70 -8.74 4.93
C ILE A 43 19.33 -9.64 3.74
N GLU A 44 20.23 -9.79 2.77
CA GLU A 44 19.99 -10.57 1.54
C GLU A 44 19.70 -12.05 1.82
N ASN A 45 20.40 -12.63 2.81
CA ASN A 45 20.22 -14.03 3.20
C ASN A 45 19.10 -14.24 4.25
N SER A 46 18.51 -13.16 4.77
CA SER A 46 17.46 -13.26 5.79
C SER A 46 16.14 -13.75 5.18
N GLU A 47 15.70 -14.93 5.61
CA GLU A 47 14.38 -15.44 5.25
C GLU A 47 13.25 -14.54 5.78
N TYR A 48 13.47 -13.85 6.90
CA TYR A 48 12.51 -12.89 7.45
C TYR A 48 12.40 -11.65 6.57
N TYR A 49 13.54 -11.09 6.16
CA TYR A 49 13.54 -9.94 5.27
C TYR A 49 12.83 -10.26 3.95
N ASN A 50 13.27 -11.33 3.28
CA ASN A 50 12.76 -11.72 1.97
C ASN A 50 11.26 -12.06 1.97
N LYS A 51 10.75 -12.60 3.08
CA LYS A 51 9.35 -13.02 3.19
C LYS A 51 8.44 -11.93 3.75
N CYS A 52 8.90 -11.18 4.74
CA CYS A 52 8.07 -10.23 5.49
C CYS A 52 8.24 -8.79 5.02
N MET A 53 9.26 -8.49 4.21
CA MET A 53 9.45 -7.20 3.55
C MET A 53 9.71 -7.40 2.04
N PRO A 54 8.84 -8.14 1.32
CA PRO A 54 9.11 -8.49 -0.06
C PRO A 54 8.98 -7.27 -0.99
N ILE A 55 9.71 -7.30 -2.09
CA ILE A 55 9.39 -6.43 -3.23
C ILE A 55 8.11 -6.96 -3.86
N MET A 56 7.04 -6.17 -3.76
CA MET A 56 5.72 -6.55 -4.26
C MET A 56 5.51 -6.04 -5.70
N THR A 57 4.96 -6.91 -6.55
CA THR A 57 4.60 -6.65 -7.93
C THR A 57 3.23 -7.26 -8.24
N ILE A 58 2.64 -6.90 -9.37
CA ILE A 58 1.38 -7.50 -9.85
C ILE A 58 1.48 -9.03 -10.02
N SER A 59 2.66 -9.56 -10.34
CA SER A 59 2.83 -11.00 -10.52
C SER A 59 2.93 -11.78 -9.20
N ASN A 60 3.37 -11.14 -8.11
CA ASN A 60 3.63 -11.84 -6.84
C ASN A 60 2.74 -11.39 -5.66
N TYR A 61 1.92 -10.33 -5.80
CA TYR A 61 1.22 -9.71 -4.67
C TYR A 61 0.39 -10.70 -3.86
N LYS A 62 -0.33 -11.64 -4.50
CA LYS A 62 -1.17 -12.62 -3.77
C LYS A 62 -0.36 -13.43 -2.76
N LYS A 63 0.83 -13.89 -3.18
CA LYS A 63 1.72 -14.66 -2.33
C LYS A 63 2.34 -13.76 -1.26
N ALA A 64 2.85 -12.60 -1.65
CA ALA A 64 3.44 -11.62 -0.73
C ALA A 64 2.45 -11.19 0.37
N CYS A 65 1.21 -10.84 0.01
CA CYS A 65 0.16 -10.48 0.95
C CYS A 65 -0.16 -11.62 1.92
N SER A 66 -0.24 -12.86 1.43
CA SER A 66 -0.44 -14.02 2.30
C SER A 66 0.75 -14.25 3.24
N ASP A 67 1.97 -13.96 2.81
CA ASP A 67 3.17 -14.13 3.62
C ASP A 67 3.28 -13.05 4.71
N ILE A 68 2.97 -11.80 4.38
CA ILE A 68 2.98 -10.64 5.29
C ILE A 68 1.96 -10.82 6.44
N GLU A 69 0.81 -11.42 6.16
CA GLU A 69 -0.21 -11.74 7.18
C GLU A 69 0.10 -13.01 7.99
N SER A 70 1.20 -13.71 7.70
CA SER A 70 1.56 -14.93 8.42
C SER A 70 2.04 -14.64 9.85
N GLU A 71 1.85 -15.61 10.76
CA GLU A 71 2.34 -15.51 12.14
C GLU A 71 3.86 -15.30 12.23
N LYS A 72 4.61 -15.81 11.24
CA LYS A 72 6.05 -15.57 11.13
C LYS A 72 6.35 -14.09 10.97
N CYS A 73 5.63 -13.40 10.08
CA CYS A 73 5.83 -11.99 9.83
C CYS A 73 5.28 -11.11 10.95
N LYS A 74 4.13 -11.46 11.54
CA LYS A 74 3.66 -10.79 12.76
C LYS A 74 4.66 -10.85 13.91
N THR A 75 5.31 -12.01 14.10
CA THR A 75 6.36 -12.16 15.12
C THR A 75 7.58 -11.30 14.79
N PHE A 76 8.02 -11.32 13.53
CA PHE A 76 9.09 -10.45 13.05
C PHE A 76 8.78 -8.97 13.27
N TYR A 77 7.54 -8.53 13.01
CA TYR A 77 7.18 -7.14 13.12
C TYR A 77 7.19 -6.57 14.55
N ASN A 78 7.05 -7.44 15.56
CA ASN A 78 7.10 -7.03 16.95
C ASN A 78 8.52 -6.72 17.45
N ASP A 79 9.54 -7.37 16.86
CA ASP A 79 10.94 -7.20 17.26
C ASP A 79 11.87 -7.51 16.05
N PRO A 80 11.90 -6.64 15.03
CA PRO A 80 12.60 -6.92 13.79
C PRO A 80 14.14 -6.93 13.97
N LEU A 81 14.66 -6.08 14.86
CA LEU A 81 16.11 -5.95 15.11
C LEU A 81 16.74 -7.22 15.70
N LYS A 82 15.96 -8.06 16.39
CA LYS A 82 16.42 -9.37 16.88
C LYS A 82 16.91 -10.30 15.76
N TYR A 83 16.43 -10.10 14.54
CA TYR A 83 16.74 -10.94 13.39
C TYR A 83 17.92 -10.44 12.55
N PHE A 84 18.49 -9.28 12.92
CA PHE A 84 19.62 -8.68 12.22
C PHE A 84 20.72 -8.25 13.22
N THR A 85 21.50 -9.21 13.66
CA THR A 85 22.51 -9.03 14.70
C THR A 85 23.71 -8.19 14.25
N VAL A 86 24.03 -8.24 12.95
CA VAL A 86 25.09 -7.41 12.36
C VAL A 86 24.53 -6.03 12.09
N CYS A 87 23.38 -5.94 11.41
CA CYS A 87 22.83 -4.64 11.00
C CYS A 87 22.36 -3.76 12.17
N ASN A 88 21.92 -4.33 13.29
CA ASN A 88 21.54 -3.58 14.49
C ASN A 88 22.71 -2.79 15.12
N LYS A 89 23.95 -2.98 14.64
CA LYS A 89 25.09 -2.14 15.04
C LYS A 89 25.10 -0.77 14.35
N PHE A 90 24.36 -0.62 13.24
CA PHE A 90 24.25 0.64 12.50
C PHE A 90 23.10 1.49 13.06
N PRO A 91 23.37 2.71 13.54
CA PRO A 91 22.33 3.61 14.05
C PRO A 91 21.20 3.85 13.04
N GLU A 92 21.53 4.03 11.76
CA GLU A 92 20.56 4.29 10.69
C GLU A 92 19.62 3.11 10.47
N PHE A 93 20.13 1.89 10.64
CA PHE A 93 19.30 0.68 10.57
C PHE A 93 18.29 0.67 11.72
N ASN A 94 18.73 1.00 12.93
CA ASN A 94 17.87 1.09 14.09
C ASN A 94 16.82 2.20 13.98
N GLU A 95 17.19 3.34 13.36
CA GLU A 95 16.27 4.43 13.05
C GLU A 95 15.13 4.02 12.11
N ILE A 96 15.39 3.15 11.13
CA ILE A 96 14.35 2.65 10.20
C ILE A 96 13.39 1.69 10.90
N PHE A 97 13.92 0.83 11.79
CA PHE A 97 13.11 -0.13 12.53
C PHE A 97 12.47 0.44 13.80
N GLN A 98 12.56 1.75 14.04
CA GLN A 98 11.83 2.39 15.12
C GLN A 98 10.31 2.21 14.91
N PRO A 99 9.50 2.10 15.99
CA PRO A 99 8.10 1.69 15.86
C PRO A 99 7.24 2.53 14.92
N LEU A 100 7.41 3.86 14.90
CA LEU A 100 6.59 4.76 14.09
C LEU A 100 6.85 4.61 12.59
N ILE A 101 8.13 4.52 12.21
CA ILE A 101 8.58 4.36 10.81
C ILE A 101 8.26 2.95 10.33
N PHE A 102 8.57 1.96 11.16
CA PHE A 102 8.38 0.58 10.76
C PHE A 102 6.90 0.21 10.65
N ASN A 103 6.05 0.76 11.52
CA ASN A 103 4.60 0.62 11.36
C ASN A 103 4.12 1.25 10.05
N ASP A 104 4.66 2.40 9.63
CA ASP A 104 4.30 2.99 8.33
C ASP A 104 4.66 2.07 7.16
N VAL A 105 5.84 1.45 7.18
CA VAL A 105 6.25 0.44 6.18
C VAL A 105 5.26 -0.72 6.13
N ILE A 106 4.82 -1.22 7.30
CA ILE A 106 3.81 -2.30 7.38
C ILE A 106 2.47 -1.84 6.80
N GLN A 107 2.03 -0.60 7.07
CA GLN A 107 0.81 -0.06 6.47
C GLN A 107 0.93 0.12 4.95
N GLY A 108 2.12 0.47 4.46
CA GLY A 108 2.42 0.50 3.03
C GLY A 108 2.21 -0.88 2.36
N PHE A 109 2.67 -1.95 3.01
CA PHE A 109 2.40 -3.31 2.53
C PHE A 109 0.91 -3.67 2.58
N LYS A 110 0.21 -3.36 3.67
CA LYS A 110 -1.24 -3.59 3.77
C LYS A 110 -2.01 -2.84 2.68
N SER A 111 -1.59 -1.62 2.37
CA SER A 111 -2.18 -0.80 1.30
C SER A 111 -2.01 -1.43 -0.08
N LYS A 112 -0.93 -2.17 -0.34
CA LYS A 112 -0.72 -2.94 -1.58
C LYS A 112 -1.54 -4.22 -1.66
N CYS A 113 -2.13 -4.64 -0.54
CA CYS A 113 -2.89 -5.89 -0.41
C CYS A 113 -4.40 -5.71 -0.38
N LEU A 114 -4.90 -4.47 -0.51
CA LEU A 114 -6.35 -4.24 -0.45
C LEU A 114 -7.03 -4.86 -1.66
N THR A 115 -8.14 -5.53 -1.38
CA THR A 115 -8.98 -6.17 -2.38
C THR A 115 -10.43 -5.75 -2.19
N ASP A 116 -11.15 -5.68 -3.30
CA ASP A 116 -12.57 -5.39 -3.32
C ASP A 116 -13.40 -6.58 -2.78
N GLU A 117 -14.71 -6.48 -2.92
CA GLU A 117 -15.67 -7.50 -2.50
C GLU A 117 -15.55 -8.82 -3.27
N LYS A 118 -14.95 -8.81 -4.48
CA LYS A 118 -14.76 -9.97 -5.34
C LYS A 118 -13.37 -10.60 -5.19
N GLY A 119 -12.48 -9.95 -4.45
CA GLY A 119 -11.10 -10.38 -4.26
C GLY A 119 -10.15 -9.85 -5.34
N ASP A 120 -10.58 -8.91 -6.17
CA ASP A 120 -9.74 -8.19 -7.12
C ASP A 120 -9.02 -7.03 -6.41
N LEU A 121 -7.84 -6.62 -6.90
CA LEU A 121 -7.07 -5.53 -6.29
C LEU A 121 -7.86 -4.23 -6.30
N CYS A 122 -7.82 -3.50 -5.18
CA CYS A 122 -8.36 -2.15 -5.13
C CYS A 122 -7.59 -1.23 -6.10
N PRO A 123 -8.23 -0.24 -6.73
CA PRO A 123 -7.56 0.69 -7.65
C PRO A 123 -6.35 1.39 -7.05
N TYR A 124 -6.42 1.80 -5.77
CA TYR A 124 -5.27 2.35 -5.06
C TYR A 124 -4.12 1.35 -4.93
N SER A 125 -4.39 0.11 -4.51
CA SER A 125 -3.37 -0.96 -4.42
C SER A 125 -2.74 -1.28 -5.78
N LEU A 126 -3.54 -1.27 -6.84
CA LEU A 126 -3.07 -1.46 -8.21
C LEU A 126 -2.05 -0.37 -8.57
N LEU A 127 -2.38 0.90 -8.34
CA LEU A 127 -1.46 2.03 -8.54
C LEU A 127 -0.14 1.80 -7.79
N LEU A 128 -0.20 1.40 -6.51
CA LEU A 128 0.98 1.17 -5.68
C LEU A 128 1.89 0.05 -6.19
N LEU A 129 1.34 -0.90 -6.95
CA LEU A 129 2.06 -2.06 -7.49
C LEU A 129 2.55 -1.85 -8.92
N THR A 130 1.91 -0.95 -9.68
CA THR A 130 2.26 -0.68 -11.08
C THR A 130 3.14 0.54 -11.28
N ASP A 131 3.09 1.52 -10.38
CA ASP A 131 3.94 2.69 -10.51
C ASP A 131 5.35 2.42 -9.98
N THR A 132 6.21 1.99 -10.90
CA THR A 132 7.61 1.65 -10.62
C THR A 132 8.54 2.86 -10.61
N ASN A 133 8.08 4.02 -11.09
CA ASN A 133 8.91 5.21 -11.29
C ASN A 133 8.62 6.31 -10.25
N GLY A 134 7.56 6.13 -9.46
CA GLY A 134 7.17 7.07 -8.42
C GLY A 134 6.64 8.40 -8.97
N GLU A 135 6.16 8.39 -10.23
CA GLU A 135 5.56 9.55 -10.88
C GLU A 135 4.10 9.74 -10.44
N TYR A 136 3.47 8.66 -9.96
CA TYR A 136 2.10 8.53 -9.46
C TYR A 136 1.06 9.18 -10.35
N ASP A 137 1.26 9.11 -11.65
CA ASP A 137 0.27 9.52 -12.63
C ASP A 137 -1.00 8.68 -12.44
N GLY A 138 -2.16 9.34 -12.42
CA GLY A 138 -3.43 8.68 -12.11
C GLY A 138 -3.74 8.50 -10.61
N ALA A 139 -2.93 9.06 -9.70
CA ALA A 139 -3.18 8.98 -8.25
C ALA A 139 -4.60 9.41 -7.82
N TYR A 140 -5.08 10.53 -8.35
CA TYR A 140 -6.40 11.03 -8.02
C TYR A 140 -7.49 10.12 -8.60
N GLU A 141 -7.29 9.64 -9.82
CA GLU A 141 -8.16 8.71 -10.52
C GLU A 141 -8.25 7.38 -9.75
N ALA A 142 -7.14 6.84 -9.25
CA ALA A 142 -7.12 5.63 -8.42
C ALA A 142 -7.85 5.81 -7.09
N ILE A 143 -7.73 6.97 -6.44
CA ILE A 143 -8.52 7.31 -5.23
C ILE A 143 -10.01 7.43 -5.57
N SER A 144 -10.35 8.09 -6.67
CA SER A 144 -11.74 8.21 -7.11
C SER A 144 -12.34 6.86 -7.49
N ASP A 145 -11.59 5.99 -8.18
CA ASP A 145 -12.06 4.66 -8.57
C ASP A 145 -12.18 3.72 -7.38
N THR A 146 -11.42 3.96 -6.30
CA THR A 146 -11.56 3.24 -5.04
C THR A 146 -12.97 3.38 -4.47
N CYS A 147 -13.66 4.51 -4.71
CA CYS A 147 -15.06 4.75 -4.34
C CYS A 147 -16.07 3.74 -4.91
N LYS A 148 -15.69 2.93 -5.91
CA LYS A 148 -16.57 1.92 -6.49
C LYS A 148 -16.73 0.68 -5.59
N SER A 149 -15.82 0.47 -4.65
CA SER A 149 -15.84 -0.66 -3.72
C SER A 149 -15.92 -0.15 -2.28
N LYS A 150 -16.98 -0.52 -1.57
CA LYS A 150 -17.14 -0.13 -0.16
C LYS A 150 -16.00 -0.68 0.69
N LYS A 151 -15.62 -1.94 0.45
CA LYS A 151 -14.51 -2.58 1.17
C LYS A 151 -13.19 -1.85 0.92
N CYS A 152 -12.88 -1.48 -0.33
CA CYS A 152 -11.68 -0.72 -0.64
C CYS A 152 -11.70 0.67 0.00
N THR A 153 -12.81 1.40 -0.11
CA THR A 153 -12.99 2.73 0.49
C THR A 153 -12.80 2.71 1.99
N ASP A 154 -13.54 1.85 2.70
CA ASP A 154 -13.51 1.79 4.17
C ASP A 154 -12.11 1.42 4.68
N THR A 155 -11.50 0.40 4.09
CA THR A 155 -10.17 -0.07 4.54
C THR A 155 -9.09 0.98 4.25
N LEU A 156 -9.18 1.68 3.11
CA LEU A 156 -8.23 2.75 2.80
C LEU A 156 -8.38 3.94 3.75
N ILE A 157 -9.61 4.32 4.12
CA ILE A 157 -9.86 5.34 5.14
C ILE A 157 -9.23 4.93 6.48
N GLU A 158 -9.39 3.67 6.90
CA GLU A 158 -8.80 3.16 8.14
C GLU A 158 -7.28 3.29 8.15
N ILE A 159 -6.62 2.92 7.05
CA ILE A 159 -5.17 3.06 6.90
C ILE A 159 -4.76 4.54 6.96
N PHE A 160 -5.42 5.40 6.19
CA PHE A 160 -5.10 6.83 6.18
C PHE A 160 -5.32 7.50 7.54
N LYS A 161 -6.29 7.04 8.34
CA LYS A 161 -6.51 7.54 9.70
C LYS A 161 -5.41 7.15 10.69
N GLN A 162 -4.63 6.11 10.40
CA GLN A 162 -3.48 5.75 11.23
C GLN A 162 -2.30 6.70 11.04
N VAL A 163 -2.29 7.46 9.94
CA VAL A 163 -1.22 8.41 9.69
C VAL A 163 -1.38 9.66 10.54
N ASN A 164 -0.35 9.98 11.33
CA ASN A 164 -0.38 11.10 12.26
C ASN A 164 0.89 11.97 12.19
N ILE A 165 0.85 13.13 12.85
CA ILE A 165 1.95 14.11 12.83
C ILE A 165 3.26 13.55 13.41
N ASP A 166 3.18 12.63 14.37
CA ASP A 166 4.37 12.07 15.03
C ASP A 166 5.16 11.19 14.06
N GLN A 167 4.50 10.52 13.10
CA GLN A 167 5.20 9.77 12.06
C GLN A 167 6.00 10.69 11.14
N TYR A 168 5.44 11.84 10.74
CA TYR A 168 6.17 12.81 9.94
C TYR A 168 7.38 13.38 10.70
N ALA A 169 7.19 13.72 11.98
CA ALA A 169 8.30 14.15 12.83
C ALA A 169 9.36 13.05 12.99
N ALA A 170 8.95 11.77 13.10
CA ALA A 170 9.89 10.65 13.12
C ALA A 170 10.71 10.57 11.83
N TYR A 171 10.08 10.79 10.67
CA TYR A 171 10.77 10.82 9.38
C TYR A 171 11.76 11.98 9.29
N GLU A 172 11.40 13.19 9.75
CA GLU A 172 12.31 14.36 9.75
C GLU A 172 13.53 14.16 10.65
N ASN A 173 13.38 13.36 11.71
CA ASN A 173 14.43 13.11 12.67
C ASN A 173 15.40 11.98 12.24
N LEU A 174 15.17 11.34 11.09
CA LEU A 174 16.09 10.33 10.56
C LEU A 174 17.38 11.02 10.09
N SER A 175 18.51 10.49 10.53
CA SER A 175 19.87 11.03 10.27
C SER A 175 20.20 11.18 8.77
N PHE A 176 19.57 10.37 7.93
CA PHE A 176 19.78 10.34 6.48
C PHE A 176 18.71 11.08 5.67
N THR A 177 17.76 11.74 6.33
CA THR A 177 16.75 12.59 5.67
C THR A 177 17.09 14.07 5.82
N THR A 178 16.54 14.91 4.95
CA THR A 178 16.65 16.36 5.06
C THR A 178 15.32 17.00 4.70
N GLY A 179 15.03 18.15 5.31
CA GLY A 179 13.80 18.91 5.08
C GLY A 179 12.81 18.83 6.23
N SER A 180 11.66 19.45 6.04
CA SER A 180 10.52 19.39 6.97
C SER A 180 9.22 19.33 6.19
N TYR A 181 8.27 18.59 6.72
CA TYR A 181 6.90 18.51 6.25
C TYR A 181 6.17 19.80 6.62
N SER A 182 5.53 20.39 5.62
CA SER A 182 4.69 21.56 5.84
C SER A 182 3.34 21.14 6.43
N TYR A 183 2.67 22.09 7.09
CA TYR A 183 1.27 21.91 7.52
C TYR A 183 0.33 21.50 6.38
N LYS A 184 0.70 21.83 5.14
CA LYS A 184 -0.05 21.44 3.95
C LYS A 184 0.06 19.95 3.65
N ASP A 185 1.22 19.35 3.91
CA ASP A 185 1.48 17.93 3.72
C ASP A 185 0.70 17.12 4.75
N LEU A 186 0.69 17.59 6.01
CA LEU A 186 -0.12 17.03 7.09
C LEU A 186 -1.63 17.04 6.78
N ASN A 187 -2.10 18.01 6.00
CA ASN A 187 -3.51 18.12 5.61
C ASN A 187 -3.85 17.40 4.31
N ALA A 188 -2.87 16.86 3.57
CA ALA A 188 -3.13 16.13 2.33
C ALA A 188 -3.91 14.84 2.62
N ILE A 189 -3.54 14.11 3.68
CA ILE A 189 -4.26 12.90 4.12
C ILE A 189 -5.70 13.21 4.49
N LYS A 190 -5.90 14.26 5.30
CA LYS A 190 -7.26 14.68 5.69
C LYS A 190 -8.12 15.00 4.48
N LYS A 191 -7.54 15.57 3.42
CA LYS A 191 -8.24 15.81 2.17
C LYS A 191 -8.58 14.51 1.43
N LEU A 192 -7.66 13.56 1.36
CA LEU A 192 -7.94 12.25 0.75
C LEU A 192 -9.04 11.50 1.51
N ILE A 193 -8.97 11.49 2.85
CA ILE A 193 -10.04 10.97 3.70
C ILE A 193 -11.36 11.68 3.40
N SER A 194 -11.37 13.01 3.30
CA SER A 194 -12.61 13.74 3.00
C SER A 194 -13.21 13.39 1.63
N VAL A 195 -12.38 13.08 0.63
CA VAL A 195 -12.86 12.62 -0.69
C VAL A 195 -13.50 11.24 -0.56
N LEU A 196 -12.86 10.33 0.18
CA LEU A 196 -13.36 8.97 0.40
C LEU A 196 -14.61 8.94 1.28
N GLU A 197 -14.75 9.89 2.21
CA GLU A 197 -15.91 10.01 3.11
C GLU A 197 -17.07 10.81 2.50
N ASP A 198 -16.87 11.48 1.36
CA ASP A 198 -17.90 12.31 0.72
C ASP A 198 -19.08 11.46 0.23
N ASP A 199 -20.28 12.04 0.27
CA ASP A 199 -21.52 11.37 -0.13
C ASP A 199 -21.48 10.93 -1.60
N LYS A 200 -20.77 11.68 -2.46
CA LYS A 200 -20.55 11.28 -3.85
C LYS A 200 -19.78 9.96 -3.91
N CYS A 201 -18.66 9.85 -3.21
CA CYS A 201 -17.86 8.62 -3.18
C CYS A 201 -18.69 7.45 -2.65
N LYS A 202 -19.41 7.65 -1.55
CA LYS A 202 -20.28 6.62 -0.97
C LYS A 202 -21.41 6.19 -1.89
N SER A 203 -21.93 7.10 -2.72
CA SER A 203 -22.98 6.78 -3.70
C SER A 203 -22.50 5.91 -4.86
N GLU A 204 -21.19 5.87 -5.11
CA GLU A 204 -20.57 5.04 -6.15
C GLU A 204 -20.30 3.61 -5.70
N HIS A 205 -20.40 3.31 -4.40
CA HIS A 205 -20.23 1.96 -3.88
C HIS A 205 -21.16 0.99 -4.59
N VAL A 206 -20.59 0.05 -5.34
CA VAL A 206 -21.37 -0.98 -6.02
C VAL A 206 -21.91 -1.93 -4.95
N THR A 207 -23.15 -1.72 -4.53
CA THR A 207 -23.88 -2.66 -3.67
C THR A 207 -24.28 -3.87 -4.51
N SER A 208 -23.34 -4.79 -4.70
CA SER A 208 -23.57 -6.05 -5.41
C SER A 208 -24.52 -6.94 -4.60
N ASN A 209 -25.83 -6.75 -4.77
CA ASN A 209 -26.84 -7.80 -4.58
C ASN A 209 -27.71 -8.01 -5.83
N ALA A 210 -27.51 -7.25 -6.90
CA ALA A 210 -28.06 -7.60 -8.20
C ALA A 210 -27.17 -8.67 -8.83
N ASN A 211 -27.51 -9.95 -8.60
CA ASN A 211 -27.11 -11.01 -9.52
C ASN A 211 -27.54 -10.56 -10.92
N TYR A 212 -26.60 -10.13 -11.76
CA TYR A 212 -26.82 -10.06 -13.19
C TYR A 212 -27.00 -11.52 -13.64
N ILE A 213 -28.24 -11.99 -13.61
CA ILE A 213 -28.63 -13.16 -14.37
C ILE A 213 -28.36 -12.75 -15.82
N LYS A 214 -27.33 -13.34 -16.43
CA LYS A 214 -27.13 -13.30 -17.88
C LYS A 214 -28.38 -13.97 -18.47
N ILE A 215 -29.42 -13.18 -18.72
CA ILE A 215 -30.59 -13.66 -19.47
C ILE A 215 -30.04 -13.89 -20.86
N ASN A 216 -29.83 -15.16 -21.18
CA ASN A 216 -29.39 -15.59 -22.50
C ASN A 216 -30.39 -15.03 -23.51
N ASP A 217 -29.94 -14.31 -24.54
CA ASP A 217 -30.81 -13.65 -25.52
C ASP A 217 -31.81 -14.62 -26.16
N ILE A 218 -31.43 -15.91 -26.22
CA ILE A 218 -32.27 -17.04 -26.65
C ILE A 218 -33.56 -17.17 -25.82
N LEU A 219 -33.46 -16.95 -24.50
CA LEU A 219 -34.58 -17.07 -23.56
C LEU A 219 -35.57 -15.91 -23.73
N LEU A 220 -35.06 -14.72 -24.02
CA LEU A 220 -35.89 -13.56 -24.34
C LEU A 220 -36.62 -13.78 -25.69
N ILE A 221 -35.89 -14.23 -26.72
CA ILE A 221 -36.46 -14.51 -28.05
C ILE A 221 -37.55 -15.60 -27.98
N THR A 222 -37.33 -16.66 -27.21
CA THR A 222 -38.32 -17.75 -27.04
C THR A 222 -39.57 -17.29 -26.29
N LEU A 223 -39.44 -16.44 -25.27
CA LEU A 223 -40.59 -15.84 -24.57
C LEU A 223 -41.39 -14.91 -25.48
N THR A 224 -40.73 -14.11 -26.31
CA THR A 224 -41.42 -13.24 -27.28
C THR A 224 -42.18 -14.05 -28.32
N LEU A 225 -41.56 -15.11 -28.86
CA LEU A 225 -42.20 -16.03 -29.81
C LEU A 225 -43.42 -16.75 -29.21
N LEU A 226 -43.33 -17.20 -27.95
CA LEU A 226 -44.46 -17.80 -27.24
C LEU A 226 -45.62 -16.82 -27.10
N MET A 227 -45.36 -15.55 -26.74
CA MET A 227 -46.43 -14.56 -26.65
C MET A 227 -47.09 -14.26 -28.00
N PHE A 228 -46.33 -14.25 -29.10
CA PHE A 228 -46.89 -14.12 -30.45
C PHE A 228 -47.78 -15.30 -30.86
N LEU A 229 -47.52 -16.50 -30.35
CA LEU A 229 -48.33 -17.69 -30.63
C LEU A 229 -49.66 -17.74 -29.84
N PHE A 230 -49.77 -17.01 -28.73
CA PHE A 230 -51.00 -16.96 -27.92
C PHE A 230 -51.89 -15.73 -28.21
N ILE A 231 -51.41 -14.79 -29.03
CA ILE A 231 -52.14 -13.56 -29.40
C ILE A 231 -52.85 -13.70 -30.77
N ASN A 232 -52.56 -14.76 -31.53
CA ASN A 232 -53.29 -15.17 -32.75
C ASN A 232 -54.15 -16.40 -32.49
#